data_AF-A0A3A9F4X8-F1
#
_entry.id   AF-A0A3A9F4X8-F1
#
_cell.length_a   1.000
_cell.length_b   1.000
_cell.length_c   1.000
_cell.angle_alpha   90.00
_cell.angle_beta   90.00
_cell.angle_gamma   90.00
#
_symmetry.space_group_name_H-M   'P 1'
#
loop_
_entity.id
_entity.type
_entity.pdbx_description
1 polymer ?
#
loop_
_entity_poly.entity_id
_entity_poly.type
_entity_poly.pdbx_seq_one_letter_code
_entity_poly.pdbx_strand_id
1 'polypeptide(L)'
;NIRILSVLDSYDSEEQSWIGMDIPFRNIMYELYSRDLSYKIKAGLEAGRKRGKFLGGLPPYGYKRTKGNKYKLCIDKEAASIVKEVFEKTCNGISKREIACHLNSRGISPPYEYLEKKYRGRKAEEKKRWNEGSIYRIIKNPIYTGCVVNGRKKVKTMGSKKKKNMNRKEWIIVEDTHEAIISKEMFERAQNKMPRMYTVQKRENKL
;
A
#
# COMPACT_ATOMS: atom_id res chain seq x y z
N ASN A 1 27.35 -23.19 -39.17
CA ASN A 1 26.57 -21.98 -39.48
C ASN A 1 25.49 -21.81 -38.41
N ILE A 2 25.34 -20.63 -37.81
CA ILE A 2 24.29 -20.35 -36.81
C ILE A 2 23.21 -19.50 -37.49
N ARG A 3 21.97 -19.98 -37.50
CA ARG A 3 20.78 -19.28 -38.04
C ARG A 3 20.03 -18.59 -36.90
N ILE A 4 19.68 -17.32 -37.09
CA ILE A 4 18.93 -16.50 -36.14
C ILE A 4 17.54 -16.26 -36.72
N LEU A 5 16.52 -16.59 -35.93
CA LEU A 5 15.11 -16.37 -36.26
C LEU A 5 14.50 -15.40 -35.24
N SER A 6 13.98 -14.25 -35.69
CA SER A 6 13.14 -13.39 -34.84
C SER A 6 11.69 -13.52 -35.28
N VAL A 7 10.87 -14.14 -34.45
CA VAL A 7 9.43 -14.34 -34.71
C VAL A 7 8.66 -13.01 -34.67
N LEU A 8 9.09 -12.07 -33.83
CA LEU A 8 8.42 -10.78 -33.66
C LEU A 8 8.61 -9.87 -34.88
N ASP A 9 9.76 -9.98 -35.54
CA ASP A 9 10.17 -9.11 -36.64
C ASP A 9 10.11 -9.80 -38.02
N SER A 10 9.59 -11.04 -38.09
CA SER A 10 9.60 -11.87 -39.30
C SER A 10 10.97 -11.92 -39.98
N TYR A 11 12.03 -12.12 -39.20
CA TYR A 11 13.41 -12.11 -39.68
C TYR A 11 14.06 -13.49 -39.66
N ASP A 12 14.76 -13.78 -40.75
CA ASP A 12 15.58 -14.97 -40.92
C ASP A 12 16.96 -14.58 -41.46
N SER A 13 18.00 -14.89 -40.71
CA SER A 13 19.39 -14.58 -41.08
C SER A 13 19.87 -15.31 -42.35
N GLU A 14 19.15 -16.34 -42.79
CA GLU A 14 19.46 -17.11 -44.00
C GLU A 14 18.92 -16.42 -45.27
N GLU A 15 17.81 -15.67 -45.17
CA GLU A 15 17.18 -14.96 -46.29
C GLU A 15 17.65 -13.50 -46.44
N GLN A 16 18.07 -12.86 -45.34
CA GLN A 16 18.32 -11.42 -45.32
C GLN A 16 19.64 -11.06 -44.60
N SER A 17 20.76 -11.04 -45.33
CA SER A 17 22.09 -10.89 -44.74
C SER A 17 22.46 -9.46 -44.27
N TRP A 18 21.76 -8.41 -44.75
CA TRP A 18 22.02 -6.99 -44.41
C TRP A 18 20.99 -6.39 -43.42
N ILE A 19 19.90 -7.13 -43.15
CA ILE A 19 18.75 -6.76 -42.28
C ILE A 19 18.98 -7.30 -40.84
N GLY A 20 20.24 -7.54 -40.48
CA GLY A 20 20.61 -8.05 -39.16
C GLY A 20 20.76 -6.96 -38.09
N MET A 21 21.03 -5.71 -38.50
CA MET A 21 21.31 -4.59 -37.58
C MET A 21 20.04 -3.83 -37.15
N ASP A 22 18.99 -3.80 -37.97
CA ASP A 22 17.73 -3.12 -37.63
C ASP A 22 17.01 -3.78 -36.45
N ILE A 23 17.16 -5.10 -36.25
CA ILE A 23 16.59 -5.79 -35.09
C ILE A 23 17.23 -5.33 -33.76
N PRO A 24 18.58 -5.40 -33.60
CA PRO A 24 19.24 -4.78 -32.46
C PRO A 24 18.85 -3.31 -32.26
N PHE A 25 18.78 -2.51 -33.34
CA PHE A 25 18.35 -1.11 -33.23
C PHE A 25 16.90 -0.96 -32.76
N ARG A 26 15.94 -1.72 -33.31
CA ARG A 26 14.54 -1.74 -32.85
C ARG A 26 14.45 -2.15 -31.38
N ASN A 27 15.18 -3.18 -30.97
CA ASN A 27 15.22 -3.63 -29.58
C ASN A 27 15.75 -2.56 -28.63
N ILE A 28 16.82 -1.85 -29.01
CA ILE A 28 17.34 -0.71 -28.26
C ILE A 28 16.27 0.39 -28.16
N MET A 29 15.60 0.72 -29.26
CA MET A 29 14.54 1.73 -29.28
C MET A 29 13.35 1.34 -28.38
N TYR A 30 12.94 0.07 -28.41
CA TYR A 30 11.90 -0.44 -27.52
C TYR A 30 12.33 -0.42 -26.05
N GLU A 31 13.59 -0.74 -25.74
CA GLU A 31 14.12 -0.63 -24.39
C GLU A 31 14.14 0.83 -23.91
N LEU A 32 14.62 1.76 -24.74
CA LEU A 32 14.65 3.19 -24.43
C LEU A 32 13.24 3.75 -24.21
N TYR A 33 12.29 3.41 -25.09
CA TYR A 33 10.88 3.81 -24.96
C TYR A 33 10.25 3.26 -23.67
N SER A 34 10.47 1.96 -23.38
CA SER A 34 9.99 1.32 -22.16
C SER A 34 10.58 1.96 -20.90
N ARG A 35 11.87 2.34 -20.95
CA ARG A 35 12.55 3.05 -19.86
C ARG A 35 12.01 4.46 -19.66
N ASP A 36 11.80 5.22 -20.73
CA ASP A 36 11.23 6.58 -20.66
C ASP A 36 9.79 6.56 -20.13
N LEU A 37 8.94 5.67 -20.64
CA LEU A 37 7.58 5.49 -20.13
C LEU A 37 7.60 5.13 -18.63
N SER A 38 8.47 4.21 -18.23
CA SER A 38 8.67 3.85 -16.83
C SER A 38 9.10 5.04 -15.97
N TYR A 39 9.96 5.91 -16.50
CA TYR A 39 10.38 7.14 -15.82
C TYR A 39 9.22 8.12 -15.66
N LYS A 40 8.48 8.42 -16.75
CA LYS A 40 7.32 9.31 -16.74
C LYS A 40 6.22 8.85 -15.78
N ILE A 41 5.91 7.55 -15.76
CA ILE A 41 4.95 6.97 -14.80
C ILE A 41 5.43 7.18 -13.36
N LYS A 42 6.71 6.90 -13.07
CA LYS A 42 7.28 7.11 -11.73
C LYS A 42 7.24 8.58 -11.33
N ALA A 43 7.60 9.49 -12.23
CA ALA A 43 7.55 10.94 -11.99
C ALA A 43 6.13 11.42 -11.73
N GLY A 44 5.14 10.96 -12.53
CA GLY A 44 3.73 11.28 -12.32
C GLY A 44 3.18 10.76 -10.98
N LEU A 45 3.54 9.53 -10.61
CA LEU A 45 3.22 8.97 -9.29
C LEU A 45 3.86 9.79 -8.18
N GLU A 46 5.13 10.17 -8.32
CA GLU A 46 5.85 10.96 -7.34
C GLU A 46 5.24 12.35 -7.15
N ALA A 47 4.93 13.05 -8.23
CA ALA A 47 4.19 14.32 -8.17
C ALA A 47 2.80 14.13 -7.54
N GLY A 48 2.14 12.99 -7.79
CA GLY A 48 0.90 12.59 -7.11
C GLY A 48 1.09 12.46 -5.59
N ARG A 49 2.15 11.79 -5.15
CA ARG A 49 2.47 11.60 -3.72
C ARG A 49 2.69 12.93 -3.01
N LYS A 50 3.48 13.83 -3.62
CA LYS A 50 3.78 15.16 -3.07
C LYS A 50 2.53 16.04 -2.96
N ARG A 51 1.55 15.86 -3.85
CA ARG A 51 0.24 16.53 -3.80
C ARG A 51 -0.77 15.86 -2.84
N GLY A 52 -0.35 14.87 -2.05
CA GLY A 52 -1.24 14.18 -1.12
C GLY A 52 -2.30 13.29 -1.76
N LYS A 53 -2.15 12.94 -3.05
CA LYS A 53 -3.09 12.01 -3.71
C LYS A 53 -3.00 10.64 -3.06
N PHE A 54 -4.14 10.03 -2.77
CA PHE A 54 -4.19 8.63 -2.37
C PHE A 54 -3.96 7.74 -3.59
N LEU A 55 -2.81 7.06 -3.63
CA LEU A 55 -2.40 6.18 -4.74
C LEU A 55 -2.58 4.70 -4.42
N GLY A 56 -3.25 4.36 -3.31
CA GLY A 56 -3.50 2.99 -2.89
C GLY A 56 -4.58 2.29 -3.73
N GLY A 57 -4.45 0.97 -3.86
CA GLY A 57 -5.41 0.13 -4.59
C GLY A 57 -6.79 0.13 -3.92
N LEU A 58 -6.87 -0.35 -2.67
CA LEU A 58 -8.08 -0.29 -1.84
C LEU A 58 -7.96 0.84 -0.82
N PRO A 59 -9.06 1.56 -0.51
CA PRO A 59 -9.05 2.57 0.54
C PRO A 59 -8.85 1.91 1.92
N PRO A 60 -8.32 2.65 2.90
CA PRO A 60 -8.25 2.18 4.29
C PRO A 60 -9.67 1.99 4.86
N TYR A 61 -9.80 1.07 5.82
CA TYR A 61 -11.05 0.86 6.55
C TYR A 61 -11.50 2.14 7.25
N GLY A 62 -12.79 2.46 7.25
CA GLY A 62 -13.30 3.76 7.72
C GLY A 62 -13.34 4.87 6.66
N TYR A 63 -12.71 4.64 5.50
CA TYR A 63 -12.77 5.55 4.36
C TYR A 63 -13.29 4.84 3.10
N LYS A 64 -13.86 5.65 2.20
CA LYS A 64 -14.23 5.27 0.85
C LYS A 64 -13.68 6.29 -0.14
N ARG A 65 -13.63 5.93 -1.42
CA ARG A 65 -13.25 6.88 -2.47
C ARG A 65 -14.37 7.89 -2.69
N THR A 66 -14.00 9.14 -2.91
CA THR A 66 -14.94 10.18 -3.33
C THR A 66 -15.51 9.83 -4.71
N LYS A 67 -16.83 9.96 -4.89
CA LYS A 67 -17.46 9.81 -6.21
C LYS A 67 -16.84 10.85 -7.17
N GLY A 68 -16.35 10.40 -8.32
CA GLY A 68 -15.69 11.26 -9.31
C GLY A 68 -14.20 11.53 -9.07
N ASN A 69 -13.62 11.18 -7.91
CA ASN A 69 -12.18 11.34 -7.68
C ASN A 69 -11.56 10.15 -6.93
N LYS A 70 -10.89 9.27 -7.69
CA LYS A 70 -10.20 8.08 -7.15
C LYS A 70 -9.02 8.38 -6.24
N TYR A 71 -8.51 9.62 -6.25
CA TYR A 71 -7.35 10.06 -5.47
C TYR A 71 -7.72 10.73 -4.14
N LYS A 72 -9.01 11.00 -3.90
CA LYS A 72 -9.51 11.57 -2.64
C LYS A 72 -10.29 10.53 -1.84
N LEU A 73 -10.15 10.61 -0.53
CA LEU A 73 -10.86 9.79 0.44
C LEU A 73 -11.97 10.62 1.08
N CYS A 74 -13.09 9.98 1.39
CA CYS A 74 -14.15 10.53 2.22
C CYS A 74 -14.56 9.50 3.29
N ILE A 75 -15.18 9.98 4.36
CA ILE A 75 -15.55 9.14 5.49
C ILE A 75 -16.63 8.13 5.10
N ASP A 76 -16.41 6.90 5.54
CA ASP A 76 -17.39 5.83 5.48
C ASP A 76 -18.02 5.65 6.86
N LYS A 77 -19.16 6.30 7.10
CA LYS A 77 -19.74 6.50 8.45
C LYS A 77 -19.79 5.22 9.30
N GLU A 78 -20.22 4.11 8.71
CA GLU A 78 -20.32 2.80 9.37
C GLU A 78 -18.95 2.30 9.85
N ALA A 79 -17.98 2.18 8.94
CA ALA A 79 -16.64 1.70 9.28
C ALA A 79 -15.85 2.72 10.12
N ALA A 80 -16.11 4.01 9.95
CA ALA A 80 -15.45 5.08 10.69
C ALA A 80 -15.85 5.10 12.16
N SER A 81 -17.11 4.76 12.48
CA SER A 81 -17.59 4.58 13.86
C SER A 81 -16.77 3.50 14.57
N ILE A 82 -16.53 2.36 13.90
CA ILE A 82 -15.71 1.27 14.45
C ILE A 82 -14.25 1.71 14.64
N VAL A 83 -13.69 2.48 13.71
CA VAL A 83 -12.34 3.04 13.87
C VAL A 83 -12.27 3.94 15.12
N LYS A 84 -13.22 4.88 15.30
CA LYS A 84 -13.28 5.74 16.49
C LYS A 84 -13.34 4.91 17.77
N GLU A 85 -14.22 3.92 17.81
CA GLU A 85 -14.36 3.01 18.95
C GLU A 85 -13.05 2.27 19.28
N VAL A 86 -12.33 1.80 18.26
CA VAL A 86 -11.02 1.15 18.45
C VAL A 86 -10.02 2.11 19.10
N PHE A 87 -9.96 3.36 18.66
CA PHE A 87 -9.06 4.36 19.24
C PHE A 87 -9.45 4.74 20.67
N GLU A 88 -10.74 4.93 20.95
CA GLU A 88 -11.26 5.23 22.29
C GLU A 88 -10.94 4.09 23.28
N LYS A 89 -11.27 2.85 22.92
CA LYS A 89 -10.97 1.67 23.76
C LYS A 89 -9.47 1.52 24.01
N THR A 90 -8.64 1.80 23.01
CA THR A 90 -7.18 1.78 23.16
C THR A 90 -6.70 2.88 24.12
N CYS A 91 -7.25 4.10 24.03
CA CYS A 91 -6.93 5.19 24.94
C CYS A 91 -7.32 4.87 26.39
N ASN A 92 -8.41 4.11 26.57
CA ASN A 92 -8.87 3.60 27.86
C ASN A 92 -8.06 2.40 28.39
N GLY A 93 -7.03 1.95 27.67
CA GLY A 93 -6.14 0.88 28.11
C GLY A 93 -6.63 -0.55 27.83
N ILE A 94 -7.71 -0.71 27.08
CA ILE A 94 -8.22 -2.03 26.70
C ILE A 94 -7.23 -2.69 25.72
N SER A 95 -6.92 -3.96 25.93
CA SER A 95 -5.95 -4.66 25.10
C SER A 95 -6.48 -4.89 23.68
N LYS A 96 -5.56 -4.96 22.71
CA LYS A 96 -5.91 -5.26 21.30
C LYS A 96 -6.69 -6.57 21.15
N ARG A 97 -6.41 -7.54 22.01
CA ARG A 97 -7.07 -8.85 22.03
C ARG A 97 -8.52 -8.70 22.48
N GLU A 98 -8.76 -7.98 23.57
CA GLU A 98 -10.11 -7.71 24.08
C GLU A 98 -10.93 -6.90 23.07
N ILE A 99 -10.35 -5.88 22.44
CA ILE A 99 -11.02 -5.12 21.37
C ILE A 99 -11.42 -6.05 20.22
N ALA A 100 -10.51 -6.92 19.78
CA ALA A 100 -10.81 -7.88 18.72
C ALA A 100 -11.93 -8.85 19.13
N CYS A 101 -11.89 -9.39 20.36
CA CYS A 101 -12.96 -10.26 20.89
C CYS A 101 -14.31 -9.52 20.96
N HIS A 102 -14.33 -8.27 21.42
CA HIS A 102 -15.53 -7.46 21.49
C HIS A 102 -16.15 -7.17 20.12
N LEU A 103 -15.33 -6.87 19.10
CA LEU A 103 -15.83 -6.66 17.74
C LEU A 103 -16.33 -7.97 17.12
N ASN A 104 -15.66 -9.09 17.42
CA ASN A 104 -16.08 -10.42 16.97
C ASN A 104 -17.40 -10.86 17.61
N SER A 105 -17.62 -10.61 18.91
CA SER A 105 -18.87 -10.98 19.60
C SER A 105 -20.07 -10.20 19.08
N ARG A 106 -19.84 -8.97 18.60
CA ARG A 106 -20.85 -8.15 17.88
C ARG A 106 -21.07 -8.56 16.43
N GLY A 107 -20.34 -9.56 15.92
CA GLY A 107 -20.45 -10.02 14.53
C GLY A 107 -19.97 -9.00 13.49
N ILE A 108 -19.09 -8.05 13.87
CA ILE A 108 -18.59 -7.01 12.97
C ILE A 108 -17.51 -7.61 12.06
N SER A 109 -17.69 -7.49 10.74
CA SER A 109 -16.68 -7.97 9.78
C SER A 109 -15.36 -7.19 9.89
N PRO A 110 -14.21 -7.88 9.83
CA PRO A 110 -12.90 -7.24 9.89
C PRO A 110 -12.59 -6.41 8.62
N PRO A 111 -11.57 -5.52 8.66
CA PRO A 111 -11.27 -4.59 7.59
C PRO A 111 -11.16 -5.20 6.20
N TYR A 112 -10.48 -6.34 6.10
CA TYR A 112 -10.28 -7.03 4.82
C TYR A 112 -11.60 -7.53 4.23
N GLU A 113 -12.42 -8.19 5.04
CA GLU A 113 -13.71 -8.75 4.62
C GLU A 113 -14.69 -7.65 4.23
N TYR A 114 -14.76 -6.57 5.02
CA TYR A 114 -15.58 -5.40 4.72
C TYR A 114 -15.22 -4.79 3.36
N LEU A 115 -13.91 -4.59 3.10
CA LEU A 115 -13.44 -4.00 1.85
C LEU A 115 -13.61 -4.94 0.66
N GLU A 116 -13.42 -6.26 0.81
CA GLU A 116 -13.66 -7.22 -0.28
C GLU A 116 -15.12 -7.27 -0.68
N LYS A 117 -16.03 -7.35 0.29
CA LYS A 117 -17.48 -7.33 0.05
C LYS A 117 -17.89 -6.05 -0.70
N LYS A 118 -17.33 -4.90 -0.29
CA LYS A 118 -17.69 -3.58 -0.84
C LYS A 118 -17.12 -3.28 -2.22
N TYR A 119 -15.88 -3.71 -2.52
CA TYR A 119 -15.17 -3.31 -3.75
C TYR A 119 -14.93 -4.45 -4.75
N ARG A 120 -15.00 -5.72 -4.33
CA ARG A 120 -14.69 -6.86 -5.19
C ARG A 120 -15.87 -7.80 -5.42
N GLY A 121 -17.00 -7.58 -4.74
CA GLY A 121 -18.21 -8.40 -4.87
C GLY A 121 -18.02 -9.86 -4.46
N ARG A 122 -16.86 -10.23 -3.91
CA ARG A 122 -16.55 -11.58 -3.45
C ARG A 122 -17.01 -11.72 -2.02
N LYS A 123 -17.87 -12.71 -1.77
CA LYS A 123 -18.08 -13.23 -0.42
C LYS A 123 -16.83 -14.03 -0.07
N ALA A 124 -16.25 -13.77 1.10
CA ALA A 124 -15.23 -14.65 1.62
C ALA A 124 -15.86 -16.04 1.84
N GLU A 125 -15.18 -17.09 1.41
CA GLU A 125 -15.61 -18.49 1.62
C GLU A 125 -15.75 -18.81 3.11
N GLU A 126 -14.93 -18.15 3.95
CA GLU A 126 -14.98 -18.23 5.40
C GLU A 126 -15.09 -16.84 6.04
N LYS A 127 -15.90 -16.72 7.11
CA LYS A 127 -15.98 -15.50 7.93
C LYS A 127 -14.64 -15.25 8.60
N LYS A 128 -13.98 -14.14 8.25
CA LYS A 128 -12.75 -13.73 8.90
C LYS A 128 -13.09 -13.05 10.23
N ARG A 129 -12.19 -13.22 11.21
CA ARG A 129 -12.33 -12.61 12.54
C ARG A 129 -11.34 -11.48 12.72
N TRP A 130 -11.73 -10.49 13.52
CA TRP A 130 -10.81 -9.52 14.08
C TRP A 130 -9.72 -10.23 14.87
N ASN A 131 -8.48 -9.78 14.69
CA ASN A 131 -7.32 -10.23 15.44
C ASN A 131 -6.48 -9.04 15.87
N GLU A 132 -5.56 -9.28 16.80
CA GLU A 132 -4.67 -8.23 17.34
C GLU A 132 -3.88 -7.51 16.24
N GLY A 133 -3.47 -8.24 15.20
CA GLY A 133 -2.74 -7.66 14.07
C GLY A 133 -3.57 -6.67 13.26
N SER A 134 -4.89 -6.90 13.14
CA SER A 134 -5.80 -5.98 12.45
C SER A 134 -6.00 -4.70 13.25
N ILE A 135 -6.23 -4.83 14.56
CA ILE A 135 -6.32 -3.71 15.50
C ILE A 135 -5.01 -2.90 15.51
N TYR A 136 -3.87 -3.58 15.63
CA TYR A 136 -2.55 -2.96 15.58
C TYR A 136 -2.31 -2.14 14.30
N ARG A 137 -2.71 -2.67 13.14
CA ARG A 137 -2.59 -1.95 11.86
C ARG A 137 -3.47 -0.70 11.82
N ILE A 138 -4.64 -0.72 12.44
CA ILE A 138 -5.50 0.46 12.54
C ILE A 138 -4.81 1.50 13.43
N ILE A 139 -4.45 1.14 14.65
CA ILE A 139 -3.86 2.07 15.62
C ILE A 139 -2.58 2.70 15.06
N LYS A 140 -1.72 1.94 14.37
CA LYS A 140 -0.44 2.47 13.84
C LYS A 140 -0.60 3.35 12.59
N ASN A 141 -1.77 3.43 11.97
CA ASN A 141 -1.91 4.10 10.68
C ASN A 141 -2.31 5.57 10.85
N PRO A 142 -1.43 6.53 10.56
CA PRO A 142 -1.74 7.96 10.72
C PRO A 142 -2.75 8.47 9.68
N ILE A 143 -3.21 7.64 8.74
CA ILE A 143 -4.27 8.03 7.79
C ILE A 143 -5.54 8.49 8.49
N TYR A 144 -5.78 8.01 9.71
CA TYR A 144 -6.96 8.38 10.48
C TYR A 144 -6.94 9.83 10.99
N THR A 145 -5.78 10.50 10.96
CA THR A 145 -5.62 11.92 11.31
C THR A 145 -5.72 12.85 10.10
N GLY A 146 -6.23 12.37 8.95
CA GLY A 146 -6.41 13.18 7.74
C GLY A 146 -5.16 13.32 6.85
N CYS A 147 -4.07 12.63 7.19
CA CYS A 147 -2.84 12.65 6.41
C CYS A 147 -2.75 11.49 5.40
N VAL A 148 -2.07 11.69 4.27
CA VAL A 148 -1.68 10.59 3.38
C VAL A 148 -0.19 10.33 3.56
N VAL A 149 0.14 9.06 3.85
CA VAL A 149 1.52 8.60 3.98
C VAL A 149 1.91 7.74 2.78
N ASN A 150 2.81 8.28 1.97
CA ASN A 150 3.35 7.64 0.79
C ASN A 150 4.84 7.32 0.96
N GLY A 151 5.41 6.51 0.06
CA GLY A 151 6.86 6.25 0.03
C GLY A 151 7.38 5.20 1.02
N ARG A 152 6.50 4.46 1.72
CA ARG A 152 6.94 3.43 2.71
C ARG A 152 7.83 2.32 2.13
N LYS A 153 7.74 2.06 0.83
CA LYS A 153 8.53 1.05 0.12
C LYS A 153 9.03 1.61 -1.21
N LYS A 154 10.29 1.34 -1.55
CA LYS A 154 10.89 1.68 -2.84
C LYS A 154 11.42 0.41 -3.51
N VAL A 155 11.34 0.34 -4.83
CA VAL A 155 11.95 -0.76 -5.60
C VAL A 155 13.47 -0.61 -5.52
N LYS A 156 14.19 -1.71 -5.23
CA LYS A 156 15.66 -1.68 -5.03
C LYS A 156 16.42 -1.28 -6.29
N THR A 157 16.05 -1.86 -7.43
CA THR A 157 16.74 -1.67 -8.71
C THR A 157 15.69 -1.61 -9.82
N MET A 158 15.92 -0.80 -10.85
CA MET A 158 15.04 -0.75 -12.02
C MET A 158 14.90 -2.16 -12.64
N GLY A 159 13.67 -2.57 -12.97
CA GLY A 159 13.36 -3.92 -13.44
C GLY A 159 13.19 -4.98 -12.35
N SER A 160 13.59 -4.71 -11.09
CA SER A 160 13.43 -5.68 -10.00
C SER A 160 12.03 -5.67 -9.39
N LYS A 161 11.51 -6.85 -9.03
CA LYS A 161 10.32 -6.96 -8.18
C LYS A 161 10.62 -6.75 -6.68
N LYS A 162 11.91 -6.73 -6.28
CA LYS A 162 12.32 -6.62 -4.87
C LYS A 162 12.11 -5.19 -4.35
N LYS A 163 11.41 -5.06 -3.23
CA LYS A 163 11.10 -3.78 -2.55
C LYS A 163 11.88 -3.67 -1.24
N LYS A 164 12.40 -2.49 -0.94
CA LYS A 164 13.02 -2.11 0.34
C LYS A 164 12.03 -1.26 1.15
N ASN A 165 11.96 -1.49 2.46
CA ASN A 165 11.24 -0.61 3.38
C ASN A 165 12.08 0.66 3.60
N MET A 166 11.46 1.83 3.44
CA MET A 166 12.11 3.12 3.64
C MET A 166 12.00 3.54 5.10
N ASN A 167 13.00 4.30 5.58
CA ASN A 167 12.96 4.84 6.92
C ASN A 167 11.80 5.85 7.06
N ARG A 168 11.25 6.01 8.26
CA ARG A 168 10.13 6.94 8.50
C ARG A 168 10.42 8.37 8.08
N LYS A 169 11.68 8.81 8.21
CA LYS A 169 12.14 10.14 7.76
C LYS A 169 12.07 10.35 6.25
N GLU A 170 12.07 9.26 5.48
CA GLU A 170 11.99 9.29 4.02
C GLU A 170 10.54 9.15 3.52
N TRP A 171 9.56 9.05 4.43
CA TRP A 171 8.16 8.98 4.05
C TRP A 171 7.65 10.35 3.64
N ILE A 172 6.85 10.37 2.59
CA ILE A 172 6.15 11.58 2.15
C ILE A 172 4.83 11.61 2.90
N ILE A 173 4.74 12.48 3.91
CA ILE A 173 3.54 12.70 4.70
C ILE A 173 2.96 14.04 4.24
N VAL A 174 1.73 14.00 3.73
CA VAL A 174 0.98 15.21 3.37
C VAL A 174 -0.22 15.27 4.30
N GLU A 175 -0.32 16.34 5.07
CA GLU A 175 -1.43 16.58 6.00
C GLU A 175 -2.67 17.14 5.28
N ASP A 176 -3.81 17.15 5.97
CA ASP A 176 -5.07 17.77 5.53
C ASP A 176 -5.56 17.38 4.12
N THR A 177 -5.33 16.12 3.77
CA THR A 177 -5.69 15.55 2.46
C THR A 177 -7.14 15.09 2.38
N HIS A 178 -7.73 14.75 3.54
CA HIS A 178 -9.10 14.29 3.69
C HIS A 178 -9.57 14.51 5.14
N GLU A 179 -10.88 14.44 5.36
CA GLU A 179 -11.49 14.58 6.68
C GLU A 179 -10.96 13.52 7.65
N ALA A 180 -10.46 13.96 8.80
CA ALA A 180 -9.89 13.08 9.82
C ALA A 180 -11.01 12.34 10.58
N ILE A 181 -10.80 11.04 10.82
CA ILE A 181 -11.69 10.26 11.69
C ILE A 181 -11.37 10.52 13.17
N ILE A 182 -10.10 10.80 13.48
CA ILE A 182 -9.61 11.02 14.85
C ILE A 182 -8.71 12.26 14.91
N SER A 183 -8.62 12.91 16.07
CA SER A 183 -7.66 13.99 16.28
C SER A 183 -6.22 13.47 16.36
N LYS A 184 -5.25 14.33 16.06
CA LYS A 184 -3.81 14.01 16.23
C LYS A 184 -3.50 13.64 17.68
N GLU A 185 -4.10 14.35 18.64
CA GLU A 185 -3.98 14.08 20.07
C GLU A 185 -4.46 12.67 20.45
N MET A 186 -5.63 12.25 19.97
CA MET A 186 -6.14 10.90 20.25
C MET A 186 -5.27 9.82 19.61
N PHE A 187 -4.75 10.10 18.41
CA PHE A 187 -3.81 9.19 17.75
C PHE A 187 -2.52 9.01 18.56
N GLU A 188 -1.93 10.10 19.06
CA GLU A 188 -0.72 10.08 19.89
C GLU A 188 -0.96 9.38 21.24
N ARG A 189 -2.08 9.68 21.90
CA ARG A 189 -2.48 9.00 23.15
C ARG A 189 -2.59 7.49 22.93
N ALA A 190 -3.19 7.05 21.82
CA ALA A 190 -3.27 5.64 21.45
C ALA A 190 -1.88 5.04 21.12
N GLN A 191 -0.96 5.79 20.49
CA GLN A 191 0.42 5.33 20.29
C GLN A 191 1.14 5.09 21.62
N ASN A 192 0.98 5.99 22.58
CA ASN A 192 1.64 5.90 23.88
C ASN A 192 1.17 4.71 24.73
N LYS A 193 -0.07 4.25 24.50
CA LYS A 193 -0.61 3.03 25.12
C LYS A 193 -0.12 1.75 24.44
N MET A 194 0.52 1.82 23.28
CA MET A 194 1.11 0.63 22.65
C MET A 194 2.47 0.31 23.28
N PRO A 195 2.69 -0.93 23.76
CA PRO A 195 4.01 -1.34 24.21
C PRO A 195 5.00 -1.20 23.05
N ARG A 196 6.16 -0.60 23.31
CA ARG A 196 7.28 -0.59 22.36
C ARG A 196 7.61 -2.05 22.06
N MET A 197 7.50 -2.48 20.80
CA MET A 197 7.95 -3.81 20.42
C MET A 197 9.41 -3.95 20.86
N TYR A 198 9.69 -4.88 21.77
CA TYR A 198 11.05 -5.23 22.13
C TYR A 198 11.81 -5.56 20.84
N THR A 199 12.92 -4.86 20.60
CA THR A 199 13.87 -5.27 19.57
C THR A 199 14.60 -6.46 20.15
N VAL A 200 14.29 -7.68 19.70
CA VAL A 200 15.10 -8.85 20.03
C VAL A 200 16.48 -8.58 19.43
N GLN A 201 17.45 -8.24 20.28
CA GLN A 201 18.85 -8.20 19.87
C GLN A 201 19.24 -9.62 19.46
N LYS A 202 19.65 -9.80 18.21
CA LYS A 202 20.28 -11.06 17.78
C LYS A 202 21.48 -11.28 18.71
N ARG A 203 21.49 -12.38 19.46
CA ARG A 203 22.73 -12.87 20.08
C ARG A 203 23.70 -13.16 18.94
N GLU A 204 24.80 -12.41 18.89
CA GLU A 204 25.95 -12.78 18.08
C GLU A 204 26.51 -14.06 18.70
N ASN A 205 26.40 -15.18 17.99
CA ASN A 205 27.16 -16.37 18.34
C ASN A 205 28.63 -16.02 18.08
N LYS A 206 29.40 -15.81 19.15
CA LYS A 206 30.85 -15.85 19.08
C LYS A 206 31.25 -17.29 18.72
N LEU A 207 31.96 -17.41 17.60
CA LEU A 207 32.75 -18.59 17.23
C LEU A 207 33.91 -18.76 18.21
#